data_AF-A0A816TXC2-F1
#
_entry.id   AF-A0A816TXC2-F1
#
_cell.length_a   1.000
_cell.length_b   1.000
_cell.length_c   1.000
_cell.angle_alpha   90.00
_cell.angle_beta   90.00
_cell.angle_gamma   90.00
#
_symmetry.space_group_name_H-M   'P 1'
#
loop_
_entity.id
_entity.type
_entity.pdbx_description
1 polymer ?
#
loop_
_entity_poly.entity_id
_entity_poly.type
_entity_poly.pdbx_seq_one_letter_code
_entity_poly.pdbx_strand_id
1 'polypeptide(L)'
;MIATHVILGLTPVREYAVRRDILVGVKAPEFSIFDKSGKNLQYRIESKYLGLHKIELVSYPSKQVVGRLNSKVTWFLYEATFEILNSQTQQWTTGSINQKLQILNHKSVIEWNGRRILMEHNIPSLTTRFLDDQRGGQLVAEYKVSLASVFWATKYSLQIFSSDLPDALFIFGLSARDYIITKNSKNKRNQIV
;
A
#
# COMPACT_ATOMS: atom_id res chain seq x y z
N MET A 1 13.84 -38.58 7.79
CA MET A 1 14.71 -37.45 7.43
C MET A 1 13.91 -36.17 7.57
N ILE A 2 14.25 -35.32 8.55
CA ILE A 2 13.61 -34.01 8.74
C ILE A 2 14.38 -33.04 7.86
N ALA A 3 13.75 -32.56 6.78
CA ALA A 3 14.33 -31.52 5.96
C ALA A 3 14.28 -30.20 6.75
N THR A 4 15.38 -29.87 7.42
CA THR A 4 15.61 -28.56 8.02
C THR A 4 15.60 -27.53 6.89
N HIS A 5 14.47 -26.88 6.69
CA HIS A 5 14.36 -25.77 5.76
C HIS A 5 15.18 -24.61 6.34
N VAL A 6 16.37 -24.42 5.80
CA VAL A 6 17.16 -23.21 6.05
C VAL A 6 16.33 -22.05 5.48
N ILE A 7 15.69 -21.28 6.36
CA ILE A 7 15.07 -20.02 6.00
C ILE A 7 16.21 -19.05 5.67
N LEU A 8 16.66 -19.03 4.41
CA LEU A 8 17.51 -17.97 3.91
C LEU A 8 16.76 -16.65 4.13
N GLY A 9 17.34 -15.77 4.95
CA GLY A 9 16.71 -14.50 5.28
C GLY A 9 16.42 -13.70 4.02
N LEU A 10 15.14 -13.44 3.75
CA LEU A 10 14.72 -12.61 2.63
C LEU A 10 15.28 -11.20 2.84
N THR A 11 16.21 -10.80 1.98
CA THR A 11 16.76 -9.44 1.98
C THR A 11 15.93 -8.59 1.03
N PRO A 12 15.38 -7.43 1.46
CA PRO A 12 14.62 -6.57 0.57
C PRO A 12 15.52 -5.98 -0.52
N VAL A 13 15.01 -5.99 -1.75
CA VAL A 13 15.66 -5.34 -2.91
C VAL A 13 15.57 -3.82 -2.75
N ARG A 14 14.44 -3.33 -2.23
CA ARG A 14 14.18 -1.92 -1.96
C ARG A 14 13.53 -1.78 -0.60
N GLU A 15 13.90 -0.73 0.13
CA GLU A 15 13.31 -0.41 1.43
C GLU A 15 13.06 1.08 1.55
N TYR A 16 11.87 1.43 2.05
CA TYR A 16 11.39 2.79 2.18
C TYR A 16 10.86 3.07 3.57
N ALA A 17 11.06 4.31 4.04
CA ALA A 17 10.40 4.84 5.22
C ALA A 17 9.12 5.59 4.79
N VAL A 18 7.96 5.15 5.27
CA VAL A 18 6.68 5.80 5.01
C VAL A 18 6.32 6.70 6.21
N ARG A 19 5.87 7.92 5.94
CA ARG A 19 5.40 8.87 6.95
C ARG A 19 4.03 9.40 6.57
N ARG A 20 3.07 9.31 7.49
CA ARG A 20 1.74 9.88 7.31
C ARG A 20 1.74 11.37 7.64
N ASP A 21 0.98 12.13 6.86
CA ASP A 21 0.79 13.54 7.13
C ASP A 21 -0.33 13.70 8.19
N ILE A 22 0.06 13.83 9.47
CA ILE A 22 -0.86 13.84 10.63
C ILE A 22 -1.82 15.05 10.63
N LEU A 23 -1.44 16.15 9.95
CA LEU A 23 -2.22 17.39 9.89
C LEU A 23 -3.46 17.30 8.97
N VAL A 24 -3.62 16.20 8.22
CA VAL A 24 -4.69 16.03 7.24
C VAL A 24 -5.89 15.33 7.90
N GLY A 25 -6.41 15.89 8.99
CA GLY A 25 -7.41 15.26 9.87
C GLY A 25 -8.77 14.91 9.25
N VAL A 26 -8.99 15.14 7.95
CA VAL A 26 -10.26 14.85 7.26
C VAL A 26 -10.08 14.35 5.81
N LYS A 27 -8.93 14.59 5.15
CA LYS A 27 -8.75 14.26 3.72
C LYS A 27 -8.21 12.84 3.51
N ALA A 28 -7.94 12.52 2.26
CA ALA A 28 -7.47 11.22 1.80
C ALA A 28 -6.18 10.76 2.48
N PRO A 29 -5.79 9.46 2.40
CA PRO A 29 -4.53 8.99 2.97
C PRO A 29 -3.36 9.66 2.23
N GLU A 30 -2.95 10.83 2.71
CA GLU A 30 -1.77 11.55 2.24
C GLU A 30 -0.57 11.08 3.07
N PHE A 31 0.43 10.55 2.37
CA PHE A 31 1.67 10.12 2.98
C PHE A 31 2.84 10.30 2.04
N SER A 32 4.00 10.49 2.65
CA SER A 32 5.28 10.68 1.99
C SER A 32 6.12 9.42 2.14
N ILE A 33 6.82 9.05 1.09
CA ILE A 33 7.71 7.88 1.04
C ILE A 33 9.13 8.38 0.85
N PHE A 34 9.96 8.07 1.82
CA PHE A 34 11.37 8.41 1.85
C PHE A 34 12.22 7.17 1.59
N ASP A 35 13.46 7.39 1.20
CA ASP A 35 14.49 6.34 1.20
C ASP A 35 14.61 5.67 2.59
N LYS A 36 15.35 4.56 2.68
CA LYS A 36 15.59 3.84 3.94
C LYS A 36 16.17 4.74 5.06
N SER A 37 16.89 5.80 4.69
CA SER A 37 17.47 6.75 5.65
C SER A 37 16.42 7.71 6.23
N GLY A 38 15.27 7.84 5.57
CA GLY A 38 14.20 8.77 5.94
C GLY A 38 14.54 10.23 5.62
N LYS A 39 15.53 10.48 4.76
CA LYS A 39 16.01 11.83 4.42
C LYS A 39 15.52 12.27 3.06
N ASN A 40 15.59 11.40 2.06
CA ASN A 40 15.29 11.76 0.68
C ASN A 40 13.87 11.34 0.32
N LEU A 41 13.02 12.31 -0.01
CA LEU A 41 11.68 12.05 -0.52
C LEU A 41 11.78 11.36 -1.89
N GLN A 42 11.17 10.19 -2.01
CA GLN A 42 11.13 9.38 -3.24
C GLN A 42 9.77 9.50 -3.91
N TYR A 43 8.69 9.43 -3.12
CA TYR A 43 7.34 9.54 -3.63
C TYR A 43 6.41 10.27 -2.65
N ARG A 44 5.34 10.85 -3.18
CA ARG A 44 4.24 11.40 -2.40
C ARG A 44 2.90 10.95 -2.95
N ILE A 45 2.01 10.55 -2.05
CA ILE A 45 0.59 10.38 -2.36
C ILE A 45 -0.11 11.73 -2.17
N GLU A 46 -0.75 12.20 -3.24
CA GLU A 46 -1.48 13.46 -3.27
C GLU A 46 -2.96 13.21 -3.62
N SER A 47 -3.86 13.98 -3.01
CA SER A 47 -5.29 13.95 -3.32
C SER A 47 -5.76 15.33 -3.75
N LYS A 48 -6.35 15.42 -4.94
CA LYS A 48 -6.85 16.69 -5.49
C LYS A 48 -8.18 17.14 -4.91
N TYR A 49 -8.92 16.24 -4.27
CA TYR A 49 -10.28 16.51 -3.79
C TYR A 49 -10.45 16.16 -2.31
N LEU A 50 -11.44 16.79 -1.67
CA LEU A 50 -11.90 16.45 -0.30
C LEU A 50 -12.52 15.04 -0.20
N GLY A 51 -12.57 14.30 -1.31
CA GLY A 51 -13.00 12.91 -1.39
C GLY A 51 -11.85 12.00 -1.79
N LEU A 52 -11.86 10.80 -1.22
CA LEU A 52 -10.89 9.70 -1.38
C LEU A 52 -10.87 9.05 -2.78
N HIS A 53 -11.49 9.69 -3.78
CA HIS A 53 -11.81 9.07 -5.05
C HIS A 53 -10.68 9.16 -6.06
N LYS A 54 -9.82 10.18 -6.00
CA LYS A 54 -8.74 10.35 -6.98
C LYS A 54 -7.45 10.69 -6.27
N ILE A 55 -6.50 9.77 -6.36
CA ILE A 55 -5.19 9.85 -5.74
C ILE A 55 -4.12 9.81 -6.84
N GLU A 56 -3.11 10.65 -6.71
CA GLU A 56 -1.94 10.68 -7.58
C GLU A 56 -0.70 10.25 -6.79
N LEU A 57 0.16 9.45 -7.42
CA LEU A 57 1.48 9.12 -6.91
C LEU A 57 2.51 9.95 -7.68
N VAL A 58 3.18 10.84 -6.98
CA VAL A 58 4.16 11.78 -7.53
C VAL A 58 5.57 11.31 -7.15
N SER A 59 6.48 11.16 -8.12
CA SER A 59 7.88 10.82 -7.88
C SER A 59 8.73 12.06 -7.65
N TYR A 60 9.76 11.95 -6.82
CA TYR A 60 10.72 13.01 -6.53
C TYR A 60 12.15 12.58 -6.92
N PRO A 61 13.00 13.54 -7.34
CA PRO A 61 12.77 14.99 -7.36
C PRO A 61 11.99 15.51 -8.59
N SER A 62 11.71 14.66 -9.58
CA SER A 62 11.12 15.07 -10.87
C SER A 62 9.74 15.71 -10.79
N LYS A 63 8.99 15.45 -9.71
CA LYS A 63 7.56 15.80 -9.54
C LYS A 63 6.67 15.23 -10.65
N GLN A 64 7.09 14.15 -11.29
CA GLN A 64 6.30 13.46 -12.30
C GLN A 64 5.21 12.62 -11.63
N VAL A 65 3.99 12.65 -12.18
CA VAL A 65 2.94 11.71 -11.78
C VAL A 65 3.27 10.34 -12.39
N VAL A 66 3.61 9.38 -11.54
CA VAL A 66 3.99 8.00 -11.92
C VAL A 66 2.88 7.00 -11.67
N GLY A 67 1.81 7.42 -10.98
CA GLY A 67 0.64 6.59 -10.78
C GLY A 67 -0.61 7.41 -10.54
N ARG A 68 -1.76 6.82 -10.86
CA ARG A 68 -3.09 7.34 -10.54
C ARG A 68 -3.93 6.23 -9.94
N LEU A 69 -4.72 6.54 -8.92
CA LEU A 69 -5.66 5.61 -8.32
C LEU A 69 -7.03 6.27 -8.24
N ASN A 70 -8.04 5.55 -8.73
CA ASN A 70 -9.43 5.93 -8.64
C ASN A 70 -10.20 4.90 -7.83
N SER A 71 -10.81 5.30 -6.72
CA SER A 71 -11.54 4.39 -5.84
C SER A 71 -13.04 4.64 -5.81
N LYS A 72 -13.80 3.55 -5.89
CA LYS A 72 -15.24 3.50 -5.70
C LYS A 72 -15.54 2.56 -4.54
N VAL A 73 -16.31 3.05 -3.59
CA VAL A 73 -16.63 2.27 -2.40
C VAL A 73 -18.14 2.13 -2.30
N THR A 74 -18.60 0.90 -2.39
CA THR A 74 -20.01 0.54 -2.16
C THR A 74 -20.17 0.02 -0.72
N TRP A 75 -21.39 -0.36 -0.33
CA TRP A 75 -21.62 -0.92 1.02
C TRP A 75 -20.90 -2.26 1.25
N PHE A 76 -20.60 -3.03 0.20
CA PHE A 76 -20.11 -4.40 0.34
C PHE A 76 -18.71 -4.62 -0.26
N LEU A 77 -18.25 -3.68 -1.10
CA LEU A 77 -17.04 -3.83 -1.88
C LEU A 77 -16.23 -2.52 -1.86
N TYR A 78 -14.94 -2.66 -1.63
CA TYR A 78 -13.95 -1.67 -2.03
C TYR A 78 -13.37 -2.09 -3.38
N GLU A 79 -13.52 -1.23 -4.38
CA GLU A 79 -12.96 -1.40 -5.71
C GLU A 79 -12.15 -0.15 -6.05
N ALA A 80 -10.90 -0.34 -6.40
CA ALA A 80 -10.07 0.73 -6.94
C ALA A 80 -9.48 0.29 -8.28
N THR A 81 -9.49 1.19 -9.24
CA THR A 81 -8.71 1.07 -10.47
C THR A 81 -7.48 1.95 -10.32
N PHE A 82 -6.36 1.53 -10.86
CA PHE A 82 -5.16 2.34 -10.87
C PHE A 82 -4.44 2.24 -12.20
N GLU A 83 -3.61 3.23 -12.47
CA GLU A 83 -2.76 3.31 -13.64
C GLU A 83 -1.33 3.58 -13.16
N ILE A 84 -0.35 2.86 -13.69
CA ILE A 84 1.07 3.06 -13.39
C ILE A 84 1.79 3.40 -14.69
N LEU A 85 2.58 4.47 -14.66
CA LEU A 85 3.41 4.88 -15.78
C LEU A 85 4.66 3.99 -15.83
N ASN A 86 4.85 3.29 -16.95
CA ASN A 86 6.10 2.60 -17.23
C ASN A 86 7.17 3.65 -17.58
N SER A 87 8.24 3.74 -16.78
CA SER A 87 9.29 4.76 -16.96
C SER A 87 10.11 4.57 -18.24
N GLN A 88 10.19 3.35 -18.76
CA GLN A 88 10.95 3.04 -19.97
C GLN A 88 10.13 3.31 -21.23
N THR A 89 8.87 2.87 -21.26
CA THR A 89 8.02 2.99 -22.46
C THR A 89 7.14 4.24 -22.45
N GLN A 90 7.04 4.94 -21.32
CA GLN A 90 6.12 6.06 -21.09
C GLN A 90 4.64 5.70 -21.33
N GLN A 91 4.31 4.41 -21.28
CA GLN A 91 2.95 3.90 -21.43
C GLN A 91 2.31 3.66 -20.07
N TRP A 92 1.00 3.94 -19.97
CA TRP A 92 0.22 3.67 -18.78
C TRP A 92 -0.29 2.22 -18.79
N THR A 93 -0.12 1.53 -17.67
CA THR A 93 -0.66 0.18 -17.46
C THR A 93 -1.71 0.21 -16.37
N THR A 94 -2.91 -0.25 -16.68
CA THR A 94 -4.04 -0.31 -15.75
C THR A 94 -3.98 -1.57 -14.88
N GLY A 95 -4.40 -1.44 -13.63
CA GLY A 95 -4.65 -2.54 -12.71
C GLY A 95 -5.85 -2.25 -11.80
N SER A 96 -6.18 -3.21 -10.93
CA SER A 96 -7.29 -3.10 -10.01
C SER A 96 -6.94 -3.61 -8.61
N ILE A 97 -7.63 -3.08 -7.59
CA ILE A 97 -7.58 -3.53 -6.20
C ILE A 97 -9.02 -3.82 -5.77
N ASN A 98 -9.28 -5.07 -5.41
CA ASN A 98 -10.60 -5.54 -5.01
C ASN A 98 -10.58 -6.09 -3.59
N GLN A 99 -11.54 -5.67 -2.77
CA GLN A 99 -11.73 -6.22 -1.43
C GLN A 99 -13.22 -6.37 -1.10
N LYS A 100 -13.61 -7.59 -0.72
CA LYS A 100 -14.92 -7.88 -0.15
C LYS A 100 -14.95 -7.41 1.31
N LEU A 101 -15.78 -6.42 1.63
CA LEU A 101 -15.84 -5.82 2.97
C LEU A 101 -16.64 -6.66 3.97
N GLN A 102 -17.56 -7.49 3.50
CA GLN A 102 -18.44 -8.32 4.35
C GLN A 102 -17.74 -9.51 5.00
N ILE A 103 -16.64 -9.98 4.40
CA ILE A 103 -15.88 -11.07 4.98
C ILE A 103 -14.83 -10.41 5.85
N LEU A 104 -14.75 -10.78 7.14
CA LEU A 104 -13.66 -10.40 8.06
C LEU A 104 -12.26 -10.76 7.54
N ASN A 105 -12.17 -11.33 6.33
CA ASN A 105 -10.93 -11.53 5.61
C ASN A 105 -10.27 -10.19 5.36
N HIS A 106 -9.19 -9.97 6.10
CA HIS A 106 -8.24 -8.89 5.95
C HIS A 106 -7.40 -9.02 4.66
N LYS A 107 -8.04 -9.44 3.56
CA LYS A 107 -7.39 -9.73 2.29
C LYS A 107 -7.96 -8.85 1.18
N SER A 108 -7.08 -8.27 0.40
CA SER A 108 -7.42 -7.60 -0.86
C SER A 108 -6.68 -8.31 -1.99
N VAL A 109 -7.22 -8.25 -3.19
CA VAL A 109 -6.58 -8.80 -4.40
C VAL A 109 -6.19 -7.63 -5.29
N ILE A 110 -4.93 -7.58 -5.69
CA ILE A 110 -4.41 -6.63 -6.66
C ILE A 110 -4.19 -7.38 -7.98
N GLU A 111 -4.80 -6.92 -9.05
CA GLU A 111 -4.59 -7.44 -10.40
C GLU A 111 -3.82 -6.42 -11.23
N TRP A 112 -2.68 -6.82 -11.79
CA TRP A 112 -1.83 -5.93 -12.58
C TRP A 112 -1.02 -6.70 -13.62
N ASN A 113 -1.13 -6.31 -14.89
CA ASN A 113 -0.37 -6.90 -15.99
C ASN A 113 -0.41 -8.45 -16.01
N GLY A 114 -1.62 -9.00 -15.86
CA GLY A 114 -1.85 -10.45 -15.79
C GLY A 114 -1.40 -11.13 -14.50
N ARG A 115 -0.84 -10.40 -13.52
CA ARG A 115 -0.46 -10.90 -12.20
C ARG A 115 -1.51 -10.67 -11.15
N ARG A 116 -1.57 -11.59 -10.19
CA ARG A 116 -2.48 -11.56 -9.06
C ARG A 116 -1.68 -11.51 -7.75
N ILE A 117 -1.72 -10.37 -7.07
CA ILE A 117 -1.03 -10.16 -5.80
C ILE A 117 -2.07 -10.14 -4.68
N LEU A 118 -1.92 -11.04 -3.71
CA LEU A 118 -2.73 -11.08 -2.52
C LEU A 118 -2.15 -10.14 -1.46
N MET A 119 -2.94 -9.17 -1.01
CA MET A 119 -2.59 -8.25 0.07
C MET A 119 -3.23 -8.72 1.37
N GLU A 120 -2.46 -9.31 2.27
CA GLU A 120 -2.91 -9.82 3.56
C GLU A 120 -2.55 -8.87 4.69
N HIS A 121 -3.53 -8.51 5.52
CA HIS A 121 -3.33 -7.63 6.66
C HIS A 121 -3.44 -8.42 7.96
N ASN A 122 -2.38 -8.39 8.75
CA ASN A 122 -2.39 -8.93 10.11
C ASN A 122 -2.61 -7.76 11.08
N ILE A 123 -3.83 -7.66 11.63
CA ILE A 123 -4.20 -6.57 12.55
C ILE A 123 -3.35 -6.59 13.82
N PRO A 124 -3.19 -7.72 14.55
CA PRO A 124 -2.35 -7.76 15.75
C PRO A 124 -0.92 -7.27 15.55
N SER A 125 -0.27 -7.65 14.44
CA SER A 125 1.11 -7.24 14.16
C SER A 125 1.22 -5.94 13.35
N LEU A 126 0.07 -5.31 13.04
CA LEU A 126 -0.06 -4.17 12.13
C LEU A 126 0.69 -4.35 10.79
N THR A 127 0.96 -5.59 10.39
CA THR A 127 1.78 -5.91 9.23
C THR A 127 0.87 -6.13 8.02
N THR A 128 1.35 -5.77 6.83
CA THR A 128 0.66 -6.06 5.57
C THR A 128 1.62 -6.73 4.63
N ARG A 129 1.27 -7.92 4.14
CA ARG A 129 2.09 -8.74 3.26
C ARG A 129 1.48 -8.76 1.87
N PHE A 130 2.33 -8.68 0.87
CA PHE A 130 1.98 -8.80 -0.53
C PHE A 130 2.55 -10.11 -1.04
N LEU A 131 1.69 -11.04 -1.44
CA LEU A 131 2.05 -12.38 -1.88
C LEU A 131 1.70 -12.53 -3.36
N ASP A 132 2.65 -12.96 -4.20
CA ASP A 132 2.40 -13.26 -5.60
C ASP A 132 1.78 -14.66 -5.73
N ASP A 133 0.47 -14.70 -6.01
CA ASP A 133 -0.32 -15.93 -6.07
C ASP A 133 0.15 -16.85 -7.20
N GLN A 134 0.64 -16.26 -8.30
CA GLN A 134 1.14 -17.03 -9.46
C GLN A 134 2.51 -17.66 -9.19
N ARG A 135 3.25 -17.16 -8.20
CA ARG A 135 4.55 -17.72 -7.77
C ARG A 135 4.42 -18.53 -6.49
N GLY A 136 3.27 -19.20 -6.29
CA GLY A 136 3.03 -20.05 -5.13
C GLY A 136 2.95 -19.28 -3.81
N GLY A 137 2.51 -18.01 -3.84
CA GLY A 137 2.40 -17.17 -2.65
C GLY A 137 3.73 -16.55 -2.20
N GLN A 138 4.67 -16.33 -3.13
CA GLN A 138 5.95 -15.70 -2.83
C GLN A 138 5.75 -14.30 -2.23
N LEU A 139 6.42 -14.00 -1.11
CA LEU A 139 6.42 -12.66 -0.53
C LEU A 139 7.16 -11.68 -1.46
N VAL A 140 6.44 -10.71 -2.01
CA VAL A 140 6.98 -9.70 -2.93
C VAL A 140 7.13 -8.33 -2.30
N ALA A 141 6.35 -8.03 -1.26
CA ALA A 141 6.56 -6.87 -0.40
C ALA A 141 5.95 -7.09 0.99
N GLU A 142 6.45 -6.35 1.97
CA GLU A 142 5.95 -6.35 3.33
C GLU A 142 5.98 -4.93 3.88
N TYR A 143 4.89 -4.54 4.53
CA TYR A 143 4.75 -3.28 5.23
C TYR A 143 4.61 -3.53 6.72
N LYS A 144 5.49 -2.93 7.51
CA LYS A 144 5.53 -3.07 8.96
C LYS A 144 5.39 -1.72 9.64
N VAL A 145 4.50 -1.67 10.63
CA VAL A 145 4.48 -0.56 11.59
C VAL A 145 5.53 -0.85 12.65
N SER A 146 6.53 0.01 12.80
CA SER A 146 7.43 -0.05 13.94
C SER A 146 6.88 0.85 15.05
N LEU A 147 6.59 0.27 16.21
CA LEU A 147 6.16 1.01 17.42
C LEU A 147 7.33 1.75 18.09
N ALA A 148 8.53 1.75 17.49
CA ALA A 148 9.68 2.46 18.01
C ALA A 148 9.64 3.96 17.65
N SER A 149 8.91 4.78 18.43
CA SER A 149 9.34 6.13 18.82
C SER A 149 8.38 6.76 19.83
N VAL A 150 8.93 7.17 20.98
CA VAL A 150 8.23 7.72 22.15
C VAL A 150 7.70 9.16 21.92
N PHE A 151 7.99 9.82 20.80
CA PHE A 151 7.51 11.18 20.56
C PHE A 151 7.27 11.42 19.04
N TRP A 152 6.01 11.35 18.62
CA TRP A 152 5.41 11.96 17.41
C TRP A 152 5.60 11.36 16.00
N ALA A 153 6.47 10.37 15.76
CA ALA A 153 6.65 9.83 14.40
C ALA A 153 6.53 8.31 14.36
N THR A 154 5.32 7.79 14.12
CA THR A 154 5.14 6.39 13.74
C THR A 154 5.96 6.12 12.48
N LYS A 155 7.01 5.30 12.60
CA LYS A 155 7.85 4.90 11.46
C LYS A 155 7.26 3.64 10.85
N TYR A 156 6.87 3.76 9.60
CA TYR A 156 6.40 2.65 8.79
C TYR A 156 7.53 2.24 7.84
N SER A 157 7.80 0.95 7.71
CA SER A 157 8.75 0.43 6.72
C SER A 157 8.00 -0.31 5.63
N LEU A 158 8.28 0.02 4.37
CA LEU A 158 7.87 -0.73 3.20
C LEU A 158 9.11 -1.43 2.63
N GLN A 159 9.13 -2.76 2.72
CA GLN A 159 10.17 -3.63 2.21
C GLN A 159 9.66 -4.31 0.94
N ILE A 160 10.37 -4.17 -0.17
CA ILE A 160 10.02 -4.78 -1.45
C ILE A 160 11.08 -5.81 -1.81
N PHE A 161 10.65 -7.06 -1.99
CA PHE A 161 11.50 -8.22 -2.29
C PHE A 161 11.51 -8.55 -3.79
N SER A 162 10.55 -8.04 -4.55
CA SER A 162 10.47 -8.22 -6.00
C SER A 162 11.29 -7.16 -6.76
N SER A 163 12.08 -7.58 -7.74
CA SER A 163 12.77 -6.67 -8.69
C SER A 163 11.93 -6.31 -9.91
N ASP A 164 10.86 -7.06 -10.17
CA ASP A 164 10.08 -7.03 -11.41
C ASP A 164 8.70 -6.37 -11.29
N LEU A 165 8.27 -6.03 -10.08
CA LEU A 165 7.03 -5.29 -9.83
C LEU A 165 7.33 -3.82 -9.49
N PRO A 166 6.54 -2.86 -10.02
CA PRO A 166 6.75 -1.45 -9.77
C PRO A 166 6.38 -1.08 -8.33
N ASP A 167 7.15 -0.17 -7.72
CA ASP A 167 6.91 0.30 -6.36
C ASP A 167 5.49 0.85 -6.18
N ALA A 168 5.00 1.56 -7.20
CA ALA A 168 3.67 2.16 -7.24
C ALA A 168 2.55 1.16 -6.90
N LEU A 169 2.69 -0.12 -7.29
CA LEU A 169 1.72 -1.18 -6.99
C LEU A 169 1.57 -1.37 -5.48
N PHE A 170 2.69 -1.49 -4.77
CA PHE A 170 2.69 -1.68 -3.32
C PHE A 170 2.22 -0.43 -2.59
N ILE A 171 2.64 0.74 -3.08
CA ILE A 171 2.25 2.04 -2.53
C ILE A 171 0.73 2.25 -2.63
N PHE A 172 0.12 1.89 -3.76
CA PHE A 172 -1.34 1.92 -3.90
C PHE A 172 -2.04 0.90 -3.02
N GLY A 173 -1.48 -0.29 -2.83
CA GLY A 173 -1.97 -1.24 -1.84
C GLY A 173 -2.00 -0.64 -0.44
N LEU A 174 -0.95 0.07 -0.03
CA LEU A 174 -0.92 0.78 1.27
C LEU A 174 -1.98 1.88 1.37
N SER A 175 -2.20 2.64 0.30
CA SER A 175 -3.25 3.66 0.24
C SER A 175 -4.64 3.03 0.40
N ALA A 176 -4.91 1.93 -0.29
CA ALA A 176 -6.16 1.18 -0.18
C ALA A 176 -6.38 0.61 1.24
N ARG A 177 -5.34 0.04 1.86
CA ARG A 177 -5.38 -0.39 3.27
C ARG A 177 -5.81 0.74 4.20
N ASP A 178 -5.17 1.89 4.07
CA ASP A 178 -5.38 2.99 5.00
C ASP A 178 -6.78 3.58 4.91
N TYR A 179 -7.31 3.66 3.68
CA TYR A 179 -8.71 4.01 3.42
C TYR A 179 -9.66 3.12 4.26
N ILE A 180 -9.44 1.81 4.22
CA ILE A 180 -10.36 0.82 4.81
C ILE A 180 -10.32 0.87 6.33
N ILE A 181 -9.12 0.98 6.91
CA ILE A 181 -8.94 1.12 8.37
C ILE A 181 -9.65 2.39 8.87
N THR A 182 -9.47 3.51 8.16
CA THR A 182 -10.07 4.80 8.52
C THR A 182 -11.60 4.75 8.44
N LYS A 183 -12.17 4.15 7.38
CA LYS A 183 -13.62 4.02 7.23
C LYS A 183 -14.25 3.15 8.31
N ASN A 184 -13.64 2.00 8.63
CA ASN A 184 -14.15 1.09 9.66
C ASN A 184 -14.12 1.72 11.07
N SER A 185 -13.12 2.55 11.36
CA SER A 185 -13.04 3.29 12.63
C SER A 185 -14.19 4.30 12.78
N LYS A 186 -14.56 5.01 11.71
CA LYS A 186 -15.68 5.98 11.71
C LYS A 186 -17.03 5.29 11.93
N ASN A 187 -17.29 4.17 11.24
CA ASN A 187 -18.54 3.44 11.38
C ASN A 187 -18.79 2.93 12.80
N LYS A 188 -17.75 2.46 13.51
CA LYS A 188 -17.87 2.02 14.92
C LYS A 188 -18.26 3.16 15.86
N ARG A 189 -17.79 4.39 15.63
CA ARG A 189 -18.15 5.55 16.47
C ARG A 189 -19.62 5.94 16.32
N ASN A 190 -20.20 5.77 15.13
CA ASN A 190 -21.59 6.11 14.86
C ASN A 190 -22.60 5.06 15.35
N GLN A 191 -22.14 3.90 15.85
CA GLN A 191 -23.00 2.85 16.42
C GLN A 191 -23.11 2.91 17.95
N ILE A 192 -22.42 3.86 18.61
CA ILE A 192 -22.40 4.03 20.07
C ILE A 192 -23.26 5.24 20.50
N VAL A 193 -24.17 5.69 19.63
CA VAL A 193 -25.11 6.78 19.88
C VAL A 193 -26.53 6.25 19.81
#